data_AF-A0A951Q8P0-F1
#
_entry.id   AF-A0A951Q8P0-F1
#
_cell.length_a   1.000
_cell.length_b   1.000
_cell.length_c   1.000
_cell.angle_alpha   90.00
_cell.angle_beta   90.00
_cell.angle_gamma   90.00
#
_symmetry.space_group_name_H-M   'P 1'
#
loop_
_entity.id
_entity.type
_entity.pdbx_description
1 polymer ?
#
loop_
_entity_poly.entity_id
_entity_poly.type
_entity_poly.pdbx_seq_one_letter_code
_entity_poly.pdbx_strand_id
1 'polypeptide(L)'
;MNSQSHFQQFFDDCVGSWVTERTYHYLTQQEVERSHTEFIIQPIALDRKAQVLIDNQFPEQPSLENLPGYHLEFATISEKGDRVNQALNMLFVPERQEGAIVTGAYLRDRAYEESRPIVSHFRFNPENRELLMTTTYTRTVSVDSITLINPNLRIRKILNYRRPDEGEALQEIGLVGFGVEQKVGG
;
A
#
# COMPACT_ATOMS: atom_id res chain seq x y z
N MET A 1 10.28 22.37 4.84
CA MET A 1 9.18 21.46 5.24
C MET A 1 9.79 20.38 6.12
N ASN A 2 9.13 19.98 7.22
CA ASN A 2 9.61 18.91 8.10
C ASN A 2 9.11 17.54 7.60
N SER A 3 9.65 16.43 8.11
CA SER A 3 9.29 15.07 7.65
C SER A 3 7.79 14.78 7.70
N GLN A 4 7.10 15.28 8.74
CA GLN A 4 5.66 15.12 8.90
C GLN A 4 4.85 15.85 7.81
N SER A 5 5.27 17.05 7.39
CA SER A 5 4.65 17.76 6.26
C SER A 5 4.90 17.07 4.92
N HIS A 6 6.09 16.49 4.70
CA HIS A 6 6.37 15.69 3.50
C HIS A 6 5.56 14.39 3.46
N PHE A 7 5.38 13.77 4.62
CA PHE A 7 4.51 12.61 4.78
C PHE A 7 3.09 12.98 4.38
N GLN A 8 2.49 14.01 4.99
CA GLN A 8 1.13 14.42 4.64
C GLN A 8 0.98 14.78 3.15
N GLN A 9 1.92 15.55 2.59
CA GLN A 9 1.89 15.93 1.18
C GLN A 9 1.95 14.71 0.24
N PHE A 10 2.75 13.68 0.56
CA PHE A 10 2.77 12.45 -0.23
C PHE A 10 1.38 11.81 -0.31
N PHE A 11 0.66 11.82 0.81
CA PHE A 11 -0.70 11.30 0.85
C PHE A 11 -1.68 12.22 0.10
N ASP A 12 -1.57 13.53 0.27
CA ASP A 12 -2.44 14.46 -0.46
C ASP A 12 -2.26 14.31 -1.99
N ASP A 13 -1.01 14.14 -2.44
CA ASP A 13 -0.67 13.90 -3.84
C ASP A 13 -1.19 12.56 -4.37
N CYS A 14 -1.40 11.56 -3.51
CA CYS A 14 -1.94 10.26 -3.93
C CYS A 14 -3.45 10.30 -4.22
N VAL A 15 -4.20 11.30 -3.72
CA VAL A 15 -5.65 11.42 -3.95
C VAL A 15 -5.93 11.69 -5.43
N GLY A 16 -6.94 10.99 -5.98
CA GLY A 16 -7.38 11.14 -7.36
C GLY A 16 -7.57 9.80 -8.08
N SER A 17 -7.86 9.88 -9.37
CA SER A 17 -8.01 8.72 -10.26
C SER A 17 -6.70 8.38 -10.95
N TRP A 18 -6.40 7.10 -11.10
CA TRP A 18 -5.15 6.60 -11.63
C TRP A 18 -5.38 5.42 -12.56
N VAL A 19 -4.46 5.25 -13.49
CA VAL A 19 -4.39 4.11 -14.41
C VAL A 19 -2.99 3.51 -14.37
N THR A 20 -2.90 2.19 -14.47
CA THR A 20 -1.61 1.50 -14.52
C THR A 20 -1.67 0.20 -15.32
N GLU A 21 -0.59 -0.06 -16.05
CA GLU A 21 -0.25 -1.41 -16.48
C GLU A 21 0.67 -2.01 -15.42
N ARG A 22 0.29 -3.15 -14.86
CA ARG A 22 1.15 -3.94 -13.96
C ARG A 22 1.65 -5.18 -14.67
N THR A 23 2.90 -5.51 -14.40
CA THR A 23 3.51 -6.78 -14.81
C THR A 23 3.87 -7.57 -13.56
N TYR A 24 3.50 -8.85 -13.55
CA TYR A 24 3.78 -9.78 -12.47
C TYR A 24 4.64 -10.92 -13.00
N HIS A 25 5.82 -11.12 -12.40
CA HIS A 25 6.72 -12.23 -12.69
C HIS A 25 6.52 -13.29 -11.60
N TYR A 26 5.93 -14.43 -11.96
CA TYR A 26 5.75 -15.59 -11.09
C TYR A 26 6.97 -16.50 -11.20
N LEU A 27 7.93 -16.34 -10.30
CA LEU A 27 9.24 -16.99 -10.41
C LEU A 27 9.18 -18.52 -10.26
N THR A 28 8.21 -19.03 -9.50
CA THR A 28 7.99 -20.48 -9.35
C THR A 28 7.36 -21.14 -10.57
N GLN A 29 6.63 -20.38 -11.38
CA GLN A 29 5.93 -20.86 -12.58
C GLN A 29 6.68 -20.47 -13.87
N GLN A 30 7.67 -19.58 -13.77
CA GLN A 30 8.35 -18.95 -14.91
C GLN A 30 7.37 -18.23 -15.85
N GLU A 31 6.30 -17.67 -15.29
CA GLU A 31 5.28 -16.94 -16.03
C GLU A 31 5.43 -15.44 -15.80
N VAL A 32 5.05 -14.68 -16.82
CA VAL A 32 4.86 -13.23 -16.73
C VAL A 32 3.43 -12.94 -17.11
N GLU A 33 2.71 -12.24 -16.23
CA GLU A 33 1.34 -11.80 -16.48
C GLU A 33 1.27 -10.28 -16.50
N ARG A 34 0.43 -9.74 -17.39
CA ARG A 34 0.10 -8.30 -17.43
C ARG A 34 -1.34 -8.06 -17.00
N SER A 35 -1.57 -6.91 -16.38
CA SER A 35 -2.91 -6.46 -16.05
C SER A 35 -3.05 -4.95 -16.21
N HIS A 36 -4.20 -4.54 -16.72
CA HIS A 36 -4.65 -3.15 -16.71
C HIS A 36 -5.45 -2.89 -15.44
N THR A 37 -5.12 -1.85 -14.68
CA THR A 37 -5.87 -1.44 -13.48
C THR A 37 -6.21 0.04 -13.54
N GLU A 38 -7.50 0.35 -13.40
CA GLU A 38 -7.98 1.69 -13.06
C GLU A 38 -8.33 1.72 -11.57
N PHE A 39 -7.98 2.79 -10.88
CA PHE A 39 -8.29 2.92 -9.46
C PHE A 39 -8.45 4.36 -9.02
N ILE A 40 -9.21 4.57 -7.95
CA ILE A 40 -9.52 5.88 -7.39
C ILE A 40 -9.15 5.85 -5.91
N ILE A 41 -8.46 6.91 -5.47
CA ILE A 41 -8.09 7.14 -4.07
C ILE A 41 -8.83 8.37 -3.58
N GLN A 42 -9.63 8.20 -2.53
CA GLN A 42 -10.36 9.28 -1.87
C GLN A 42 -10.01 9.31 -0.38
N PRO A 43 -9.94 10.49 0.26
CA PRO A 43 -9.80 10.57 1.71
C PRO A 43 -11.04 9.98 2.39
N ILE A 44 -10.85 9.33 3.53
CA ILE A 44 -11.97 8.85 4.37
C ILE A 44 -12.25 9.80 5.53
N ALA A 45 -13.54 9.90 5.87
CA ALA A 45 -14.02 10.69 6.99
C ALA A 45 -13.62 10.08 8.35
N LEU A 46 -13.73 10.89 9.42
CA LEU A 46 -13.27 10.55 10.76
C LEU A 46 -13.93 9.27 11.33
N ASP A 47 -15.22 9.09 11.08
CA ASP A 47 -16.00 7.90 11.46
C ASP A 47 -15.42 6.63 10.81
N ARG A 48 -15.03 6.72 9.54
CA ARG A 48 -14.40 5.62 8.82
C ARG A 48 -12.98 5.34 9.31
N LYS A 49 -12.19 6.36 9.64
CA LYS A 49 -10.88 6.16 10.28
C LYS A 49 -11.04 5.42 11.61
N ALA A 50 -12.03 5.80 12.43
CA ALA A 50 -12.31 5.13 13.70
C ALA A 50 -12.73 3.67 13.49
N GLN A 51 -13.55 3.39 12.47
CA GLN A 51 -13.95 2.02 12.13
C GLN A 51 -12.74 1.16 11.73
N VAL A 52 -11.81 1.70 10.91
CA VAL A 52 -10.59 0.97 10.53
C VAL A 52 -9.74 0.60 11.76
N LEU A 53 -9.63 1.48 12.75
CA LEU A 53 -8.95 1.16 14.01
C LEU A 53 -9.65 0.01 14.75
N ILE A 54 -10.98 0.08 14.89
CA ILE A 54 -11.80 -0.93 15.58
C ILE A 54 -11.67 -2.29 14.90
N ASP A 55 -11.82 -2.34 13.57
CA ASP A 55 -11.75 -3.59 12.80
C ASP A 55 -10.39 -4.27 12.96
N ASN A 56 -9.31 -3.47 13.07
CA ASN A 56 -7.95 -3.96 13.28
C ASN A 56 -7.60 -4.19 14.76
N GLN A 57 -8.54 -3.98 15.68
CA GLN A 57 -8.32 -4.02 17.14
C GLN A 57 -7.14 -3.14 17.57
N PHE A 58 -6.94 -2.03 16.86
CA PHE A 58 -5.84 -1.10 17.09
C PHE A 58 -6.23 -0.08 18.16
N PRO A 59 -5.31 0.34 19.04
CA PRO A 59 -5.61 1.36 20.06
C PRO A 59 -6.13 2.65 19.45
N GLU A 60 -7.02 3.32 20.18
CA GLU A 60 -7.45 4.68 19.82
C GLU A 60 -6.25 5.61 19.67
N GLN A 61 -6.29 6.46 18.65
CA GLN A 61 -5.20 7.37 18.32
C GLN A 61 -5.57 8.80 18.70
N PRO A 62 -4.70 9.53 19.43
CA PRO A 62 -4.89 10.96 19.60
C PRO A 62 -4.76 11.65 18.24
N SER A 63 -5.59 12.66 17.99
CA SER A 63 -5.60 13.41 16.72
C SER A 63 -5.87 12.54 15.47
N LEU A 64 -6.80 11.59 15.57
CA LEU A 64 -7.22 10.70 14.48
C LEU A 64 -7.57 11.44 13.18
N GLU A 65 -8.10 12.66 13.30
CA GLU A 65 -8.40 13.54 12.18
C GLU A 65 -7.18 13.83 11.29
N ASN A 66 -5.97 13.86 11.87
CA ASN A 66 -4.72 14.17 11.19
C ASN A 66 -4.03 12.95 10.58
N LEU A 67 -4.53 11.73 10.81
CA LEU A 67 -3.93 10.52 10.25
C LEU A 67 -4.31 10.35 8.77
N PRO A 68 -3.37 10.04 7.86
CA PRO A 68 -3.73 9.74 6.49
C PRO A 68 -4.57 8.48 6.39
N GLY A 69 -5.71 8.57 5.70
CA GLY A 69 -6.58 7.43 5.46
C GLY A 69 -7.31 7.56 4.14
N TYR A 70 -7.52 6.43 3.48
CA TYR A 70 -8.14 6.38 2.16
C TYR A 70 -9.20 5.32 2.01
N HIS A 71 -10.10 5.61 1.08
CA HIS A 71 -10.88 4.66 0.35
C HIS A 71 -10.16 4.42 -0.98
N LEU A 72 -9.81 3.17 -1.26
CA LEU A 72 -9.25 2.74 -2.53
C LEU A 72 -10.28 1.83 -3.19
N GLU A 73 -10.73 2.22 -4.38
CA GLU A 73 -11.52 1.38 -5.29
C GLU A 73 -10.68 1.09 -6.53
N PHE A 74 -10.66 -0.17 -6.98
CA PHE A 74 -9.96 -0.53 -8.20
C PHE A 74 -10.71 -1.57 -9.02
N ALA A 75 -10.50 -1.49 -10.34
CA ALA A 75 -10.95 -2.44 -11.34
C ALA A 75 -9.73 -2.91 -12.13
N THR A 76 -9.46 -4.22 -12.10
CA THR A 76 -8.33 -4.84 -12.78
C THR A 76 -8.83 -5.83 -13.83
N ILE A 77 -8.20 -5.80 -15.00
CA ILE A 77 -8.38 -6.77 -16.08
C ILE A 77 -7.03 -7.41 -16.38
N SER A 78 -6.89 -8.73 -16.20
CA SER A 78 -5.68 -9.46 -16.60
C SER A 78 -5.62 -9.62 -18.12
N GLU A 79 -4.43 -9.87 -18.67
CA GLU A 79 -4.28 -10.20 -20.09
C GLU A 79 -5.00 -11.52 -20.49
N LYS A 80 -5.32 -12.36 -19.51
CA LYS A 80 -6.15 -13.57 -19.67
C LYS A 80 -7.65 -13.26 -19.69
N GLY A 81 -8.04 -12.01 -19.42
CA GLY A 81 -9.43 -11.53 -19.42
C GLY A 81 -10.13 -11.63 -18.06
N ASP A 82 -9.42 -12.05 -17.02
CA ASP A 82 -9.97 -12.12 -15.66
C ASP A 82 -10.24 -10.72 -15.14
N ARG A 83 -11.36 -10.56 -14.44
CA ARG A 83 -11.80 -9.26 -13.90
C ARG A 83 -11.91 -9.31 -12.40
N VAL A 84 -11.25 -8.37 -11.73
CA VAL A 84 -11.35 -8.18 -10.28
C VAL A 84 -11.74 -6.73 -10.00
N ASN A 85 -12.82 -6.55 -9.24
CA ASN A 85 -13.21 -5.26 -8.69
C ASN A 85 -13.22 -5.37 -7.17
N GLN A 86 -12.59 -4.42 -6.49
CA GLN A 86 -12.56 -4.42 -5.04
C GLN A 86 -12.40 -3.00 -4.51
N ALA A 87 -12.95 -2.79 -3.33
CA ALA A 87 -12.77 -1.59 -2.56
C ALA A 87 -12.32 -1.93 -1.13
N LEU A 88 -11.49 -1.08 -0.56
CA LEU A 88 -11.01 -1.19 0.82
C LEU A 88 -10.74 0.19 1.42
N ASN A 89 -10.83 0.27 2.73
CA ASN A 89 -10.38 1.42 3.50
C ASN A 89 -9.04 1.13 4.15
N MET A 90 -8.18 2.13 4.21
CA MET A 90 -6.87 2.04 4.82
C MET A 90 -6.54 3.24 5.68
N LEU A 91 -5.71 3.03 6.69
CA LEU A 91 -5.26 4.06 7.63
C LEU A 91 -3.78 3.89 7.93
N PHE A 92 -3.04 5.00 7.94
CA PHE A 92 -1.62 5.05 8.26
C PHE A 92 -1.45 5.77 9.60
N VAL A 93 -0.87 5.07 10.57
CA VAL A 93 -0.65 5.56 11.94
C VAL A 93 0.85 5.72 12.17
N PRO A 94 1.42 6.94 12.09
CA PRO A 94 2.82 7.19 12.42
C PRO A 94 3.10 6.90 13.89
N GLU A 95 4.15 6.14 14.19
CA GLU A 95 4.52 5.75 15.56
C GLU A 95 5.90 6.27 15.96
N ARG A 96 6.85 6.26 15.01
CA ARG A 96 8.25 6.66 15.28
C ARG A 96 8.80 7.51 14.14
N GLN A 97 9.66 8.45 14.49
CA GLN A 97 10.45 9.23 13.54
C GLN A 97 11.94 9.08 13.86
N GLU A 98 12.71 8.57 12.90
CA GLU A 98 14.15 8.37 12.99
C GLU A 98 14.84 9.26 11.96
N GLY A 99 15.36 10.41 12.41
CA GLY A 99 15.83 11.45 11.51
C GLY A 99 14.71 11.94 10.60
N ALA A 100 14.87 11.75 9.29
CA ALA A 100 13.88 12.10 8.28
C ALA A 100 12.80 11.03 8.07
N ILE A 101 13.06 9.79 8.49
CA ILE A 101 12.22 8.63 8.20
C ILE A 101 11.05 8.56 9.18
N VAL A 102 9.85 8.31 8.65
CA VAL A 102 8.65 8.07 9.45
C VAL A 102 8.28 6.60 9.35
N THR A 103 7.99 5.95 10.47
CA THR A 103 7.54 4.55 10.51
C THR A 103 6.29 4.41 11.36
N GLY A 104 5.50 3.38 11.09
CA GLY A 104 4.32 3.09 11.90
C GLY A 104 3.45 1.99 11.32
N ALA A 105 2.20 1.94 11.77
CA ALA A 105 1.25 0.92 11.38
C ALA A 105 0.48 1.31 10.11
N TYR A 106 0.25 0.33 9.25
CA TYR A 106 -0.59 0.39 8.06
C TYR A 106 -1.75 -0.58 8.24
N LEU A 107 -2.96 -0.04 8.36
CA LEU A 107 -4.18 -0.76 8.68
C LEU A 107 -5.10 -0.82 7.46
N ARG A 108 -5.83 -1.92 7.33
CA ARG A 108 -6.85 -2.10 6.28
C ARG A 108 -8.09 -2.74 6.88
N ASP A 109 -9.27 -2.35 6.42
CA ASP A 109 -10.52 -3.03 6.80
C ASP A 109 -10.64 -4.44 6.18
N ARG A 110 -9.94 -4.70 5.08
CA ARG A 110 -9.89 -6.01 4.39
C ARG A 110 -8.48 -6.32 3.91
N ALA A 111 -8.04 -7.57 4.09
CA ALA A 111 -6.80 -8.09 3.50
C ALA A 111 -7.08 -8.87 2.20
N TYR A 112 -6.08 -8.93 1.32
CA TYR A 112 -6.20 -9.61 0.02
C TYR A 112 -6.15 -11.14 0.14
N GLU A 113 -5.25 -11.67 0.99
CA GLU A 113 -4.99 -13.11 1.11
C GLU A 113 -5.66 -13.75 2.32
N GLU A 114 -6.14 -12.96 3.29
CA GLU A 114 -6.68 -13.48 4.55
C GLU A 114 -8.02 -12.82 4.89
N SER A 115 -8.93 -13.61 5.46
CA SER A 115 -10.26 -13.15 5.89
C SER A 115 -10.22 -12.31 7.17
N ARG A 116 -9.03 -11.99 7.70
CA ARG A 116 -8.84 -11.22 8.93
C ARG A 116 -8.04 -9.95 8.62
N PRO A 117 -8.32 -8.83 9.29
CA PRO A 117 -7.48 -7.64 9.23
C PRO A 117 -6.04 -7.96 9.65
N ILE A 118 -5.07 -7.46 8.89
CA ILE A 118 -3.63 -7.64 9.17
C ILE A 118 -3.02 -6.26 9.38
N VAL A 119 -2.59 -6.01 10.62
CA VAL A 119 -1.75 -4.87 10.96
C VAL A 119 -0.42 -5.05 10.25
N SER A 120 -0.20 -4.20 9.25
CA SER A 120 1.02 -4.14 8.46
C SER A 120 1.89 -2.99 8.97
N HIS A 121 3.14 -2.91 8.52
CA HIS A 121 4.03 -1.81 8.90
C HIS A 121 4.42 -0.99 7.68
N PHE A 122 4.62 0.31 7.88
CA PHE A 122 5.16 1.17 6.84
C PHE A 122 6.45 1.87 7.28
N ARG A 123 7.24 2.26 6.28
CA ARG A 123 8.37 3.16 6.38
C ARG A 123 8.28 4.16 5.24
N PHE A 124 8.21 5.44 5.57
CA PHE A 124 8.22 6.54 4.62
C PHE A 124 9.58 7.25 4.65
N ASN A 125 10.17 7.40 3.47
CA ASN A 125 11.38 8.18 3.27
C ASN A 125 11.06 9.45 2.44
N PRO A 126 11.17 10.65 3.04
CA PRO A 126 10.85 11.89 2.34
C PRO A 126 11.88 12.25 1.26
N GLU A 127 13.13 11.77 1.35
CA GLU A 127 14.19 12.14 0.40
C GLU A 127 13.91 11.61 -1.01
N ASN A 128 13.42 10.37 -1.11
CA ASN A 128 13.04 9.74 -2.37
C ASN A 128 11.51 9.66 -2.57
N ARG A 129 10.71 10.18 -1.62
CA ARG A 129 9.24 10.07 -1.58
C ARG A 129 8.76 8.63 -1.77
N GLU A 130 9.38 7.71 -1.04
CA GLU A 130 9.03 6.29 -1.04
C GLU A 130 8.25 5.92 0.21
N LEU A 131 7.08 5.31 0.01
CA LEU A 131 6.32 4.60 1.03
C LEU A 131 6.55 3.10 0.83
N LEU A 132 7.26 2.48 1.76
CA LEU A 132 7.45 1.03 1.83
C LEU A 132 6.46 0.45 2.84
N MET A 133 5.71 -0.58 2.45
CA MET A 133 4.73 -1.28 3.27
C MET A 133 5.07 -2.76 3.31
N THR A 134 5.12 -3.34 4.51
CA THR A 134 5.41 -4.75 4.72
C THR A 134 4.21 -5.42 5.41
N THR A 135 3.64 -6.43 4.75
CA THR A 135 2.58 -7.28 5.30
C THR A 135 3.10 -8.70 5.48
N THR A 136 2.99 -9.26 6.67
CA THR A 136 3.33 -10.66 6.95
C THR A 136 2.06 -11.50 6.95
N TYR A 137 1.87 -12.31 5.91
CA TYR A 137 0.80 -13.30 5.82
C TYR A 137 1.26 -14.65 6.39
N THR A 138 0.34 -15.61 6.44
CA THR A 138 0.64 -16.97 6.91
C THR A 138 1.76 -17.65 6.11
N ARG A 139 1.80 -17.48 4.78
CA ARG A 139 2.75 -18.18 3.90
C ARG A 139 3.75 -17.27 3.20
N THR A 140 3.47 -15.97 3.17
CA THR A 140 4.22 -15.00 2.39
C THR A 140 4.50 -13.75 3.21
N VAL A 141 5.58 -13.04 2.86
CA VAL A 141 5.80 -11.66 3.29
C VAL A 141 5.75 -10.79 2.05
N SER A 142 4.80 -9.87 2.00
CA SER A 142 4.63 -8.94 0.89
C SER A 142 5.25 -7.60 1.24
N VAL A 143 6.19 -7.15 0.41
CA VAL A 143 6.85 -5.85 0.50
C VAL A 143 6.42 -5.02 -0.70
N ASP A 144 5.66 -3.97 -0.45
CA ASP A 144 5.09 -3.08 -1.46
C ASP A 144 5.69 -1.68 -1.31
N SER A 145 6.35 -1.20 -2.37
CA SER A 145 6.95 0.13 -2.43
C SER A 145 6.19 0.99 -3.42
N ILE A 146 5.74 2.16 -2.98
CA ILE A 146 5.20 3.22 -3.83
C ILE A 146 6.18 4.40 -3.78
N THR A 147 6.75 4.76 -4.92
CA THR A 147 7.61 5.94 -5.07
C THR A 147 6.90 7.01 -5.89
N LEU A 148 6.65 8.17 -5.31
CA LEU A 148 6.00 9.29 -5.99
C LEU A 148 7.05 10.11 -6.77
N ILE A 149 7.01 10.03 -8.10
CA ILE A 149 7.93 10.75 -8.99
C ILE A 149 7.51 12.22 -9.11
N ASN A 150 6.21 12.45 -9.23
CA ASN A 150 5.56 13.76 -9.14
C ASN A 150 4.07 13.55 -8.80
N PRO A 151 3.28 14.61 -8.55
CA PRO A 151 1.87 14.46 -8.15
C PRO A 151 0.95 13.69 -9.14
N ASN A 152 1.43 13.44 -10.37
CA ASN A 152 0.70 12.75 -11.43
C ASN A 152 1.34 11.42 -11.87
N LEU A 153 2.47 11.03 -11.29
CA LEU A 153 3.21 9.83 -11.66
C LEU A 153 3.83 9.16 -10.44
N ARG A 154 3.51 7.88 -10.23
CA ARG A 154 4.14 7.06 -9.20
C ARG A 154 4.50 5.68 -9.73
N ILE A 155 5.51 5.08 -9.11
CA ILE A 155 6.00 3.74 -9.42
C ILE A 155 5.63 2.83 -8.27
N ARG A 156 5.09 1.65 -8.56
CA ARG A 156 4.80 0.62 -7.58
C ARG A 156 5.66 -0.62 -7.84
N LYS A 157 6.27 -1.16 -6.80
CA LYS A 157 7.02 -2.43 -6.82
C LYS A 157 6.47 -3.34 -5.73
N ILE A 158 6.19 -4.58 -6.07
CA ILE A 158 5.67 -5.58 -5.14
C ILE A 158 6.62 -6.76 -5.13
N LEU A 159 7.09 -7.16 -3.96
CA LEU A 159 7.90 -8.35 -3.76
C LEU A 159 7.18 -9.27 -2.79
N ASN A 160 6.79 -10.45 -3.26
CA ASN A 160 6.22 -11.47 -2.39
C ASN A 160 7.28 -12.54 -2.14
N TYR A 161 7.75 -12.59 -0.91
CA TYR A 161 8.68 -13.59 -0.42
C TYR A 161 7.91 -14.79 0.13
N ARG A 162 8.48 -15.99 0.02
CA ARG A 162 8.10 -17.09 0.92
C ARG A 162 8.39 -16.63 2.35
N ARG A 163 7.46 -16.90 3.26
CA ARG A 163 7.66 -16.58 4.67
C ARG A 163 8.86 -17.37 5.21
N PRO A 164 9.89 -16.68 5.75
CA PRO A 164 11.02 -17.34 6.37
C PRO A 164 10.64 -17.82 7.77
N ASP A 165 11.50 -18.63 8.38
CA ASP A 165 11.38 -18.94 9.81
C ASP A 165 11.63 -17.68 10.66
N GLU A 166 11.17 -17.71 11.91
CA GLU A 166 11.24 -16.54 12.79
C GLU A 166 12.70 -16.10 13.02
N GLY A 167 12.99 -14.82 12.75
CA GLY A 167 14.33 -14.24 12.88
C GLY A 167 15.22 -14.39 11.65
N GLU A 168 14.80 -15.14 10.63
CA GLU A 168 15.56 -15.28 9.38
C GLU A 168 15.27 -14.16 8.36
N ALA A 169 16.21 -13.96 7.44
CA ALA A 169 16.10 -12.95 6.40
C ALA A 169 15.16 -13.36 5.26
N LEU A 170 14.54 -12.37 4.62
CA LEU A 170 13.75 -12.57 3.39
C LEU A 170 14.69 -12.90 2.22
N GLN A 171 14.67 -14.14 1.74
CA GLN A 171 15.58 -14.60 0.69
C GLN A 171 14.87 -15.14 -0.56
N GLU A 172 13.79 -15.90 -0.39
CA GLU A 172 13.12 -16.58 -1.50
C GLU A 172 11.95 -15.75 -2.03
N ILE A 173 12.11 -15.16 -3.21
CA ILE A 173 11.04 -14.41 -3.90
C ILE A 173 10.19 -15.38 -4.72
N GLY A 174 8.88 -15.36 -4.53
CA GLY A 174 7.91 -16.08 -5.35
C GLY A 174 7.31 -15.23 -6.47
N LEU A 175 7.11 -13.93 -6.21
CA LEU A 175 6.55 -13.00 -7.19
C LEU A 175 7.20 -11.62 -7.13
N VAL A 176 7.39 -11.02 -8.30
CA VAL A 176 7.79 -9.62 -8.49
C VAL A 176 6.73 -8.90 -9.32
N GLY A 177 6.11 -7.87 -8.75
CA GLY A 177 5.19 -6.97 -9.42
C GLY A 177 5.83 -5.61 -9.70
N PHE A 178 5.52 -5.02 -10.85
CA PHE A 178 5.93 -3.67 -11.22
C PHE A 178 4.78 -2.93 -11.90
N GLY A 179 4.54 -1.68 -11.52
CA GLY A 179 3.53 -0.82 -12.14
C GLY A 179 4.00 0.62 -12.26
N VAL A 180 3.68 1.24 -13.39
CA VAL A 180 3.78 2.69 -13.58
C VAL A 180 2.36 3.24 -13.51
N GLU A 181 2.08 4.06 -12.51
CA GLU A 181 0.73 4.53 -12.23
C GLU A 181 0.65 6.03 -12.56
N GLN A 182 -0.24 6.37 -13.48
CA GLN A 182 -0.43 7.72 -14.01
C GLN A 182 -1.79 8.24 -13.55
N LYS A 183 -1.81 9.48 -13.05
CA LYS A 183 -3.06 10.13 -12.65
C LYS A 183 -3.87 10.53 -13.89
N VAL A 184 -5.18 10.34 -13.83
CA VAL A 184 -6.12 10.60 -14.93
C VAL A 184 -7.04 11.76 -14.52
N GLY A 185 -7.19 12.76 -15.41
CA GLY A 185 -8.14 13.87 -15.22
C GLY A 185 -7.68 14.95 -14.22
N GLY A 186 -6.53 15.56 -14.49
CA GLY A 186 -6.07 16.76 -13.78
C GLY A 186 -6.83 18.03 -14.17
#